data_AF-A0A0N7F2B8-F1
#
_entry.id   AF-A0A0N7F2B8-F1
#
_cell.length_a   1.000
_cell.length_b   1.000
_cell.length_c   1.000
_cell.angle_alpha   90.00
_cell.angle_beta   90.00
_cell.angle_gamma   90.00
#
_symmetry.space_group_name_H-M   'P 1'
#
loop_
_entity.id
_entity.type
_entity.pdbx_description
1 polymer ?
#
loop_
_entity_poly.entity_id
_entity_poly.type
_entity_poly.pdbx_seq_one_letter_code
_entity_poly.pdbx_strand_id
1 'polypeptide(L)'
;MRTLFSMYPLTSILSMFALEASGWTALNPRVMAQEMTGVAASRETRVRGFLATEKTERTRLIVGAAYELIDAGGLEELTIRAVLKRTGLARRAFYEQFAGKDDLVLAVFEQAMRFAADMFRELVAQLDDPIERLKTIIISIGQGATSPDESASAEGSHMAAALSREHLRLAESRPVELNKALEPLIALIAEQLSAGMAAGQIRQAEPARLAMFIYNLVATTMHTELITHDALGSPSSSADERRDRLADELWEFCRRATAA
;
A
#
# COMPACT_ATOMS: atom_id res chain seq x y z
N MET A 1 13.11 26.44 36.47
CA MET A 1 14.40 26.74 35.82
C MET A 1 15.19 25.44 35.68
N ARG A 2 15.51 25.05 34.42
CA ARG A 2 16.65 24.24 33.93
C ARG A 2 16.89 22.83 34.54
N THR A 3 16.48 21.77 33.83
CA THR A 3 17.22 20.97 32.81
C THR A 3 18.34 20.08 33.37
N LEU A 4 18.21 18.76 33.19
CA LEU A 4 19.30 17.84 32.80
C LEU A 4 18.67 16.63 32.07
N PHE A 5 18.66 16.72 30.73
CA PHE A 5 18.42 15.61 29.81
C PHE A 5 19.72 14.80 29.75
N SER A 6 19.67 13.50 30.07
CA SER A 6 20.80 12.60 29.91
C SER A 6 20.82 12.07 28.48
N MET A 7 21.94 12.34 27.83
CA MET A 7 22.29 12.05 26.44
C MET A 7 22.74 10.58 26.36
N TYR A 8 21.93 9.70 25.77
CA TYR A 8 22.42 8.41 25.29
C TYR A 8 22.92 8.57 23.84
N PRO A 9 24.17 8.20 23.50
CA PRO A 9 24.70 8.36 22.16
C PRO A 9 24.17 7.28 21.21
N LEU A 10 23.92 7.70 19.96
CA LEU A 10 23.43 6.94 18.79
C LEU A 10 24.38 5.82 18.30
N THR A 11 25.35 5.38 19.10
CA THR A 11 26.38 4.43 18.66
C THR A 11 26.00 2.96 18.85
N SER A 12 24.87 2.64 19.50
CA SER A 12 24.57 1.27 19.92
C SER A 12 23.65 0.45 19.00
N ILE A 13 23.09 1.04 17.93
CA ILE A 13 22.28 0.29 16.94
C ILE A 13 23.15 -0.26 15.80
N LEU A 14 24.30 0.38 15.50
CA LEU A 14 25.22 -0.09 14.46
C LEU A 14 25.95 -1.39 14.81
N SER A 15 26.04 -1.76 16.09
CA SER A 15 26.76 -2.98 16.52
C SER A 15 25.89 -4.24 16.52
N MET A 16 24.56 -4.12 16.43
CA MET A 16 23.66 -5.28 16.48
C MET A 16 23.41 -5.94 15.11
N PHE A 17 23.74 -5.25 14.00
CA PHE A 17 23.64 -5.78 12.63
C PHE A 17 24.97 -6.31 12.06
N ALA A 18 26.04 -6.32 12.85
CA ALA A 18 27.38 -6.64 12.36
C ALA A 18 27.70 -8.14 12.22
N LEU A 19 26.78 -9.07 12.52
CA LEU A 19 27.08 -10.51 12.52
C LEU A 19 26.48 -11.35 11.37
N GLU A 20 25.69 -10.78 10.45
CA GLU A 20 25.13 -11.51 9.29
C GLU A 20 25.62 -10.99 7.91
N ALA A 21 26.67 -10.18 7.88
CA ALA A 21 27.19 -9.60 6.64
C ALA A 21 28.36 -10.41 6.05
N SER A 22 28.10 -11.58 5.46
CA SER A 22 29.08 -12.28 4.60
C SER A 22 28.86 -12.05 3.09
N GLY A 23 27.92 -11.17 2.70
CA GLY A 23 27.68 -10.77 1.30
C GLY A 23 27.82 -9.27 0.97
N TRP A 24 28.08 -8.40 1.95
CA TRP A 24 27.94 -6.93 1.80
C TRP A 24 29.25 -6.13 1.97
N THR A 25 30.41 -6.74 1.83
CA THR A 25 31.70 -6.13 2.22
C THR A 25 32.33 -5.14 1.23
N ALA A 26 31.54 -4.38 0.44
CA ALA A 26 32.11 -3.34 -0.43
C ALA A 26 31.21 -2.16 -0.84
N LEU A 27 30.21 -1.74 -0.04
CA LEU A 27 29.53 -0.46 -0.32
C LEU A 27 30.08 0.70 0.54
N ASN A 28 30.46 1.79 -0.13
CA ASN A 28 31.02 3.00 0.47
C ASN A 28 29.99 3.69 1.40
N PRO A 29 30.33 3.99 2.67
CA PRO A 29 29.39 4.59 3.62
C PRO A 29 28.81 5.96 3.20
N ARG A 30 29.47 6.69 2.29
CA ARG A 30 28.90 7.93 1.71
C ARG A 30 27.79 7.65 0.69
N VAL A 31 27.91 6.56 -0.07
CA VAL A 31 26.90 6.13 -1.04
C VAL A 31 25.64 5.65 -0.30
N MET A 32 25.81 4.88 0.78
CA MET A 32 24.70 4.47 1.65
C MET A 32 23.95 5.66 2.25
N ALA A 33 24.67 6.69 2.72
CA ALA A 33 24.03 7.90 3.26
C ALA A 33 23.28 8.71 2.18
N GLN A 34 23.77 8.73 0.94
CA GLN A 34 23.09 9.39 -0.20
C GLN A 34 21.85 8.61 -0.66
N GLU A 35 21.92 7.28 -0.70
CA GLU A 35 20.77 6.43 -1.03
C GLU A 35 19.68 6.52 0.05
N MET A 36 20.05 6.43 1.33
CA MET A 36 19.10 6.57 2.45
C MET A 36 18.43 7.95 2.50
N THR A 37 19.14 9.02 2.14
CA THR A 37 18.56 10.38 2.08
C THR A 37 17.64 10.56 0.87
N GLY A 38 17.96 9.98 -0.28
CA GLY A 38 17.07 9.94 -1.45
C GLY A 38 15.78 9.16 -1.19
N VAL A 39 15.89 8.00 -0.54
CA VAL A 39 14.75 7.17 -0.12
C VAL A 39 13.85 7.92 0.86
N ALA A 40 14.42 8.57 1.88
CA ALA A 40 13.65 9.35 2.86
C ALA A 40 12.91 10.54 2.21
N ALA A 41 13.54 11.25 1.26
CA ALA A 41 12.91 12.38 0.55
C ALA A 41 11.79 11.93 -0.40
N SER A 42 11.98 10.78 -1.08
CA SER A 42 10.93 10.15 -1.90
C SER A 42 9.73 9.73 -1.05
N ARG A 43 9.98 9.07 0.08
CA ARG A 43 8.96 8.66 1.06
C ARG A 43 8.17 9.86 1.59
N GLU A 44 8.85 10.93 2.00
CA GLU A 44 8.19 12.13 2.53
C GLU A 44 7.33 12.84 1.47
N THR A 45 7.76 12.83 0.21
CA THR A 45 6.97 13.38 -0.92
C THR A 45 5.73 12.53 -1.19
N ARG A 46 5.88 11.21 -1.13
CA ARG A 46 4.80 10.26 -1.43
C ARG A 46 3.80 10.12 -0.28
N VAL A 47 4.24 10.15 0.98
CA VAL A 47 3.35 10.28 2.16
C VAL A 47 2.59 11.60 2.12
N ARG A 48 3.22 12.70 1.69
CA ARG A 48 2.50 13.97 1.47
C ARG A 48 1.42 13.84 0.40
N GLY A 49 1.70 13.13 -0.69
CA GLY A 49 0.74 12.75 -1.73
C GLY A 49 -0.41 11.90 -1.19
N PHE A 50 -0.09 10.85 -0.41
CA PHE A 50 -1.07 10.03 0.31
C PHE A 50 -1.97 10.86 1.21
N LEU A 51 -1.52 12.00 1.73
CA LEU A 51 -2.34 12.86 2.60
C LEU A 51 -3.00 14.04 1.87
N ALA A 52 -2.77 14.22 0.57
CA ALA A 52 -3.11 15.45 -0.15
C ALA A 52 -4.62 15.66 -0.36
N THR A 53 -5.45 14.62 -0.26
CA THR A 53 -6.87 14.68 -0.64
C THR A 53 -7.83 14.83 0.54
N GLU A 54 -7.34 14.92 1.77
CA GLU A 54 -8.19 15.00 2.97
C GLU A 54 -8.81 16.40 3.15
N LYS A 55 -10.11 16.44 3.44
CA LYS A 55 -10.91 17.68 3.46
C LYS A 55 -10.53 18.65 4.58
N THR A 56 -9.96 18.15 5.67
CA THR A 56 -9.51 18.99 6.78
C THR A 56 -8.10 18.61 7.22
N GLU A 57 -7.33 19.62 7.65
CA GLU A 57 -6.01 19.41 8.26
C GLU A 57 -6.04 18.43 9.43
N ARG A 58 -7.15 18.39 10.20
CA ARG A 58 -7.28 17.44 11.31
C ARG A 58 -7.46 16.00 10.83
N THR A 59 -8.33 15.78 9.85
CA THR A 59 -8.52 14.46 9.23
C THR A 59 -7.20 13.98 8.64
N ARG A 60 -6.50 14.86 7.92
CA ARG A 60 -5.18 14.62 7.35
C ARG A 60 -4.15 14.16 8.38
N LEU A 61 -4.04 14.87 9.51
CA LEU A 61 -3.12 14.52 10.59
C LEU A 61 -3.46 13.18 11.24
N ILE A 62 -4.75 12.92 11.49
CA ILE A 62 -5.20 11.68 12.12
C ILE A 62 -4.98 10.47 11.19
N VAL A 63 -5.37 10.57 9.92
CA VAL A 63 -5.19 9.51 8.92
C VAL A 63 -3.71 9.27 8.64
N GLY A 64 -2.88 10.32 8.56
CA GLY A 64 -1.43 10.18 8.38
C GLY A 64 -0.75 9.50 9.57
N ALA A 65 -1.10 9.89 10.80
CA ALA A 65 -0.59 9.21 11.98
C ALA A 65 -1.05 7.74 12.04
N ALA A 66 -2.27 7.44 11.61
CA ALA A 66 -2.77 6.07 11.53
C ALA A 66 -2.02 5.25 10.49
N TYR A 67 -1.79 5.82 9.30
CA TYR A 67 -1.00 5.21 8.24
C TYR A 67 0.40 4.84 8.76
N GLU A 68 1.10 5.79 9.38
CA GLU A 68 2.46 5.57 9.87
C GLU A 68 2.54 4.53 11.01
N LEU A 69 1.48 4.40 11.82
CA LEU A 69 1.41 3.36 12.85
C LEU A 69 1.19 1.97 12.24
N ILE A 70 0.30 1.86 11.26
CA ILE A 70 0.04 0.59 10.56
C ILE A 70 1.29 0.18 9.75
N ASP A 71 1.94 1.11 9.07
CA ASP A 71 3.14 0.83 8.30
C ASP A 71 4.30 0.36 9.20
N ALA A 72 4.38 0.89 10.43
CA ALA A 72 5.44 0.53 11.38
C ALA A 72 5.26 -0.81 12.09
N GLY A 73 4.02 -1.31 12.27
CA GLY A 73 3.79 -2.54 13.04
C GLY A 73 2.40 -3.16 12.88
N GLY A 74 1.70 -2.84 11.79
CA GLY A 74 0.40 -3.41 11.47
C GLY A 74 -0.78 -2.82 12.26
N LEU A 75 -1.95 -3.43 12.08
CA LEU A 75 -3.21 -2.96 12.68
C LEU A 75 -3.23 -3.02 14.21
N GLU A 76 -2.37 -3.81 14.82
CA GLU A 76 -2.26 -3.95 16.28
C GLU A 76 -1.71 -2.67 16.92
N GLU A 77 -0.74 -2.02 16.28
CA GLU A 77 -0.16 -0.74 16.71
C GLU A 77 -1.15 0.43 16.59
N LEU A 78 -2.17 0.29 15.73
CA LEU A 78 -3.19 1.31 15.58
C LEU A 78 -4.10 1.35 16.82
N THR A 79 -3.86 2.31 17.70
CA THR A 79 -4.76 2.64 18.80
C THR A 79 -5.10 4.14 18.80
N ILE A 80 -6.32 4.49 19.24
CA ILE A 80 -6.74 5.90 19.39
C ILE A 80 -5.72 6.65 20.26
N ARG A 81 -5.21 6.01 21.32
CA ARG A 81 -4.17 6.58 22.18
C ARG A 81 -2.86 6.85 21.44
N ALA A 82 -2.39 5.92 20.63
CA ALA A 82 -1.17 6.08 19.84
C ALA A 82 -1.32 7.23 18.82
N VAL A 83 -2.46 7.29 18.13
CA VAL A 83 -2.78 8.35 17.17
C VAL A 83 -2.79 9.73 17.85
N LEU A 84 -3.48 9.87 18.98
CA LEU A 84 -3.50 11.13 19.75
C LEU A 84 -2.12 11.53 20.26
N LYS A 85 -1.32 10.55 20.72
CA LYS A 85 0.06 10.79 21.16
C LYS A 85 0.94 11.30 20.00
N ARG A 86 0.79 10.72 18.81
CA ARG A 86 1.59 11.05 17.62
C ARG A 86 1.20 12.41 17.04
N THR A 87 -0.09 12.71 16.98
CA THR A 87 -0.62 13.97 16.45
C THR A 87 -0.57 15.14 17.43
N GLY A 88 -0.46 14.86 18.74
CA GLY A 88 -0.58 15.87 19.79
C GLY A 88 -2.00 16.43 19.96
N LEU A 89 -2.99 15.87 19.26
CA LEU A 89 -4.38 16.33 19.32
C LEU A 89 -5.07 15.90 20.62
N ALA A 90 -6.05 16.70 21.05
CA ALA A 90 -6.92 16.32 22.15
C ALA A 90 -7.89 15.21 21.73
N ARG A 91 -8.28 14.34 22.68
CA ARG A 91 -9.23 13.23 22.43
C ARG A 91 -10.53 13.68 21.74
N ARG A 92 -11.06 14.85 22.11
CA ARG A 92 -12.26 15.42 21.50
C ARG A 92 -12.10 15.61 19.98
N ALA A 93 -10.94 16.06 19.51
CA ALA A 93 -10.68 16.29 18.10
C ALA A 93 -10.74 15.01 17.26
N PHE A 94 -10.39 13.85 17.85
CA PHE A 94 -10.56 12.55 17.19
C PHE A 94 -12.04 12.22 17.00
N TYR A 95 -12.83 12.30 18.06
CA TYR A 95 -14.26 11.93 18.02
C TYR A 95 -15.13 12.91 17.23
N GLU A 96 -14.62 14.11 16.93
CA GLU A 96 -15.24 15.02 15.96
C GLU A 96 -15.10 14.54 14.51
N GLN A 97 -14.14 13.66 14.22
CA GLN A 97 -13.86 13.14 12.87
C GLN A 97 -14.26 11.67 12.69
N PHE A 98 -14.05 10.84 13.73
CA PHE A 98 -14.24 9.39 13.66
C PHE A 98 -15.01 8.87 14.87
N ALA A 99 -15.99 7.98 14.69
CA ALA A 99 -16.70 7.40 15.84
C ALA A 99 -15.84 6.38 16.59
N GLY A 100 -14.84 5.79 15.93
CA GLY A 100 -13.93 4.81 16.53
C GLY A 100 -12.76 4.42 15.65
N LYS A 101 -12.02 3.39 16.09
CA LYS A 101 -10.87 2.83 15.37
C LYS A 101 -11.27 2.31 13.98
N ASP A 102 -12.41 1.64 13.87
CA ASP A 102 -12.86 1.03 12.61
C ASP A 102 -13.14 2.07 11.52
N ASP A 103 -13.72 3.22 11.89
CA ASP A 103 -13.94 4.32 10.93
C ASP A 103 -12.62 4.94 10.48
N LEU A 104 -11.64 5.01 11.37
CA LEU A 104 -10.30 5.46 11.02
C LEU A 104 -9.60 4.46 10.09
N VAL A 105 -9.73 3.16 10.34
CA VAL A 105 -9.18 2.11 9.45
C VAL A 105 -9.81 2.21 8.06
N LEU A 106 -11.13 2.38 7.98
CA LEU A 106 -11.82 2.60 6.71
C LEU A 106 -11.29 3.84 5.98
N ALA A 107 -11.09 4.96 6.68
CA ALA A 107 -10.53 6.17 6.08
C ALA A 107 -9.09 5.96 5.57
N VAL A 108 -8.25 5.23 6.30
CA VAL A 108 -6.91 4.84 5.82
C VAL A 108 -7.01 3.97 4.57
N PHE A 109 -7.93 2.99 4.56
CA PHE A 109 -8.16 2.12 3.41
C PHE A 109 -8.61 2.91 2.18
N GLU A 110 -9.62 3.78 2.32
CA GLU A 110 -10.07 4.67 1.26
C GLU A 110 -8.94 5.52 0.70
N GLN A 111 -8.10 6.06 1.59
CA GLN A 111 -6.99 6.91 1.21
C GLN A 111 -5.89 6.12 0.48
N ALA A 112 -5.64 4.87 0.88
CA ALA A 112 -4.73 3.97 0.20
C ALA A 112 -5.22 3.62 -1.22
N MET A 113 -6.53 3.36 -1.39
CA MET A 113 -7.09 3.08 -2.72
C MET A 113 -7.01 4.28 -3.66
N ARG A 114 -7.30 5.49 -3.15
CA ARG A 114 -7.12 6.75 -3.91
C ARG A 114 -5.67 6.95 -4.31
N PHE A 115 -4.76 6.84 -3.35
CA PHE A 115 -3.33 7.00 -3.59
C PHE A 115 -2.80 5.99 -4.61
N ALA A 116 -3.19 4.71 -4.49
CA ALA A 116 -2.81 3.67 -5.45
C ALA A 116 -3.33 3.98 -6.86
N ALA A 117 -4.59 4.43 -6.99
CA ALA A 117 -5.16 4.81 -8.29
C ALA A 117 -4.40 5.97 -8.94
N ASP A 118 -4.08 7.02 -8.19
CA ASP A 118 -3.32 8.17 -8.70
C ASP A 118 -1.89 7.75 -9.11
N MET A 119 -1.22 6.99 -8.26
CA MET A 119 0.13 6.47 -8.54
C MET A 119 0.14 5.57 -9.78
N PHE A 120 -0.82 4.67 -9.92
CA PHE A 120 -0.91 3.81 -11.10
C PHE A 120 -1.25 4.60 -12.35
N ARG A 121 -2.09 5.64 -12.25
CA ARG A 121 -2.38 6.54 -13.36
C ARG A 121 -1.12 7.24 -13.86
N GLU A 122 -0.27 7.73 -12.95
CA GLU A 122 1.03 8.31 -13.30
C GLU A 122 1.96 7.27 -13.93
N LEU A 123 2.04 6.08 -13.33
CA LEU A 123 2.89 4.98 -13.80
C LEU A 123 2.59 4.59 -15.26
N VAL A 124 1.30 4.53 -15.62
CA VAL A 124 0.87 4.08 -16.94
C VAL A 124 0.70 5.21 -17.96
N ALA A 125 0.89 6.48 -17.56
CA ALA A 125 0.61 7.65 -18.39
C ALA A 125 1.44 7.72 -19.69
N GLN A 126 2.63 7.09 -19.70
CA GLN A 126 3.55 7.08 -20.85
C GLN A 126 3.38 5.85 -21.76
N LEU A 127 2.45 4.95 -21.44
CA LEU A 127 2.24 3.73 -22.21
C LEU A 127 1.09 3.90 -23.21
N ASP A 128 1.36 3.63 -24.48
CA ASP A 128 0.36 3.82 -25.55
C ASP A 128 -0.70 2.71 -25.58
N ASP A 129 -0.32 1.45 -25.33
CA ASP A 129 -1.22 0.29 -25.44
C ASP A 129 -2.06 0.11 -24.17
N PRO A 130 -3.41 0.15 -24.23
CA PRO A 130 -4.26 -0.08 -23.07
C PRO A 130 -4.07 -1.47 -22.43
N ILE A 131 -3.62 -2.48 -23.19
CA ILE A 131 -3.32 -3.82 -22.64
C ILE A 131 -2.07 -3.78 -21.77
N GLU A 132 -1.00 -3.11 -22.22
CA GLU A 132 0.20 -2.92 -21.41
C GLU A 132 -0.08 -2.07 -20.17
N ARG A 133 -0.91 -1.02 -20.29
CA ARG A 133 -1.38 -0.23 -19.14
C ARG A 133 -2.11 -1.11 -18.12
N LEU A 134 -3.05 -1.93 -18.58
CA LEU A 134 -3.80 -2.84 -17.72
C LEU A 134 -2.90 -3.88 -17.05
N LYS A 135 -1.96 -4.44 -17.79
CA LYS A 135 -0.94 -5.37 -17.27
C LYS A 135 -0.14 -4.74 -16.15
N THR A 136 0.40 -3.54 -16.38
CA THR A 136 1.19 -2.81 -15.39
C THR A 136 0.38 -2.58 -14.11
N ILE A 137 -0.88 -2.16 -14.22
CA ILE A 137 -1.77 -1.96 -13.05
C ILE A 137 -1.94 -3.28 -12.27
N ILE A 138 -2.28 -4.38 -12.95
CA ILE A 138 -2.52 -5.69 -12.30
C ILE A 138 -1.26 -6.20 -11.59
N ILE A 139 -0.10 -6.10 -12.25
CA ILE A 139 1.18 -6.52 -11.67
C ILE A 139 1.50 -5.66 -10.44
N SER A 140 1.33 -4.34 -10.52
CA SER A 140 1.60 -3.46 -9.39
C SER A 140 0.66 -3.70 -8.18
N ILE A 141 -0.61 -4.06 -8.42
CA ILE A 141 -1.50 -4.51 -7.34
C ILE A 141 -0.97 -5.82 -6.72
N GLY A 142 -0.60 -6.80 -7.54
CA GLY A 142 -0.06 -8.09 -7.10
C GLY A 142 1.23 -7.96 -6.29
N GLN A 143 2.10 -7.03 -6.65
CA GLN A 143 3.35 -6.80 -5.92
C GLN A 143 3.15 -6.05 -4.59
N GLY A 144 1.94 -5.52 -4.35
CA GLY A 144 1.66 -4.73 -3.15
C GLY A 144 2.22 -3.32 -3.22
N ALA A 145 2.45 -2.78 -4.42
CA ALA A 145 2.91 -1.40 -4.65
C ALA A 145 1.87 -0.33 -4.27
N THR A 146 0.91 -0.66 -3.40
CA THR A 146 -0.10 0.26 -2.89
C THR A 146 0.42 1.09 -1.71
N SER A 147 1.62 0.78 -1.21
CA SER A 147 2.30 1.54 -0.15
C SER A 147 3.22 2.63 -0.73
N PRO A 148 3.19 3.86 -0.18
CA PRO A 148 4.20 4.88 -0.40
C PRO A 148 5.67 4.47 -0.20
N ASP A 149 5.95 3.38 0.52
CA ASP A 149 7.33 2.98 0.84
C ASP A 149 7.83 1.81 -0.02
N GLU A 150 8.70 2.09 -0.99
CA GLU A 150 9.47 1.07 -1.74
C GLU A 150 10.61 0.47 -0.91
N SER A 151 10.98 1.12 0.21
CA SER A 151 12.05 0.69 1.11
C SER A 151 11.56 -0.06 2.34
N ALA A 152 10.26 -0.40 2.39
CA ALA A 152 9.79 -1.42 3.31
C ALA A 152 10.69 -2.65 3.11
N SER A 153 11.37 -3.02 4.20
CA SER A 153 12.37 -4.09 4.26
C SER A 153 11.88 -5.36 3.57
N ALA A 154 12.80 -6.29 3.32
CA ALA A 154 12.47 -7.63 2.84
C ALA A 154 11.28 -8.27 3.64
N GLU A 155 11.08 -7.89 4.91
CA GLU A 155 9.79 -8.07 5.61
C GLU A 155 8.71 -7.15 5.01
N GLY A 156 7.90 -7.70 4.09
CA GLY A 156 6.90 -6.96 3.29
C GLY A 156 6.02 -5.97 4.07
N SER A 157 5.53 -4.94 3.38
CA SER A 157 4.81 -3.81 3.98
C SER A 157 3.63 -4.27 4.86
N HIS A 158 3.70 -3.98 6.17
CA HIS A 158 2.60 -4.19 7.11
C HIS A 158 1.31 -3.50 6.66
N MET A 159 1.41 -2.38 5.94
CA MET A 159 0.29 -1.71 5.32
C MET A 159 -0.39 -2.58 4.27
N ALA A 160 0.36 -3.19 3.35
CA ALA A 160 -0.21 -4.06 2.33
C ALA A 160 -0.95 -5.26 2.95
N ALA A 161 -0.36 -5.88 3.99
CA ALA A 161 -1.01 -6.96 4.73
C ALA A 161 -2.27 -6.47 5.46
N ALA A 162 -2.23 -5.29 6.09
CA ALA A 162 -3.39 -4.69 6.75
C ALA A 162 -4.53 -4.41 5.77
N LEU A 163 -4.25 -3.74 4.64
CA LEU A 163 -5.25 -3.44 3.60
C LEU A 163 -5.87 -4.73 3.04
N SER A 164 -5.05 -5.75 2.82
CA SER A 164 -5.53 -7.05 2.34
C SER A 164 -6.50 -7.73 3.32
N ARG A 165 -6.19 -7.73 4.63
CA ARG A 165 -7.12 -8.27 5.65
C ARG A 165 -8.40 -7.43 5.76
N GLU A 166 -8.26 -6.11 5.71
CA GLU A 166 -9.39 -5.19 5.79
C GLU A 166 -10.31 -5.29 4.58
N HIS A 167 -9.80 -5.58 3.38
CA HIS A 167 -10.64 -5.82 2.20
C HIS A 167 -11.70 -6.91 2.47
N LEU A 168 -11.30 -8.09 2.94
CA LEU A 168 -12.26 -9.17 3.23
C LEU A 168 -13.17 -8.84 4.42
N ARG A 169 -12.62 -8.25 5.49
CA ARG A 169 -13.41 -7.86 6.67
C ARG A 169 -14.48 -6.83 6.33
N LEU A 170 -14.15 -5.83 5.50
CA LEU A 170 -15.08 -4.80 5.05
C LEU A 170 -16.10 -5.36 4.05
N ALA A 171 -15.74 -6.35 3.23
CA ALA A 171 -16.68 -7.00 2.31
C ALA A 171 -17.84 -7.66 3.08
N GLU A 172 -17.57 -8.20 4.26
CA GLU A 172 -18.59 -8.77 5.15
C GLU A 172 -19.33 -7.71 5.96
N SER A 173 -18.59 -6.79 6.60
CA SER A 173 -19.15 -5.89 7.62
C SER A 173 -19.68 -4.55 7.10
N ARG A 174 -19.11 -4.03 6.00
CA ARG A 174 -19.37 -2.67 5.46
C ARG A 174 -19.25 -2.65 3.92
N PRO A 175 -20.06 -3.43 3.18
CA PRO A 175 -19.88 -3.64 1.74
C PRO A 175 -20.12 -2.37 0.90
N VAL A 176 -20.99 -1.47 1.34
CA VAL A 176 -21.28 -0.22 0.61
C VAL A 176 -20.09 0.73 0.69
N GLU A 177 -19.49 0.84 1.87
CA GLU A 177 -18.30 1.63 2.12
C GLU A 177 -17.08 1.05 1.40
N LEU A 178 -16.90 -0.28 1.43
CA LEU A 178 -15.84 -0.94 0.65
C LEU A 178 -15.96 -0.60 -0.84
N ASN A 179 -17.14 -0.74 -1.43
CA ASN A 179 -17.34 -0.46 -2.85
C ASN A 179 -17.00 1.00 -3.20
N LYS A 180 -17.38 1.95 -2.34
CA LYS A 180 -17.00 3.37 -2.50
C LYS A 180 -15.49 3.58 -2.39
N ALA A 181 -14.84 2.90 -1.44
CA ALA A 181 -13.41 3.00 -1.25
C ALA A 181 -12.62 2.48 -2.47
N LEU A 182 -13.12 1.41 -3.10
CA LEU A 182 -12.50 0.79 -4.28
C LEU A 182 -12.77 1.54 -5.58
N GLU A 183 -13.78 2.41 -5.63
CA GLU A 183 -14.23 3.10 -6.84
C GLU A 183 -13.09 3.73 -7.66
N PRO A 184 -12.10 4.46 -7.08
CA PRO A 184 -11.02 5.07 -7.86
C PRO A 184 -10.18 4.04 -8.63
N LEU A 185 -9.88 2.90 -8.00
CA LEU A 185 -9.06 1.86 -8.61
C LEU A 185 -9.86 1.07 -9.66
N ILE A 186 -11.12 0.76 -9.37
CA ILE A 186 -12.03 0.11 -10.31
C ILE A 186 -12.26 0.98 -11.55
N ALA A 187 -12.44 2.29 -11.38
CA ALA A 187 -12.59 3.23 -12.47
C ALA A 187 -11.36 3.25 -13.38
N LEU A 188 -10.15 3.32 -12.80
CA LEU A 188 -8.89 3.28 -13.56
C LEU A 188 -8.76 2.00 -14.40
N ILE A 189 -9.08 0.84 -13.82
CA ILE A 189 -9.05 -0.45 -14.54
C ILE A 189 -10.12 -0.46 -15.65
N ALA A 190 -11.33 0.02 -15.35
CA ALA A 190 -12.43 0.09 -16.31
C ALA A 190 -12.12 0.99 -17.50
N GLU A 191 -11.40 2.10 -17.30
CA GLU A 191 -10.90 2.98 -18.37
C GLU A 191 -10.02 2.20 -19.35
N GLN A 192 -9.08 1.38 -18.85
CA GLN A 192 -8.18 0.60 -19.71
C GLN A 192 -8.94 -0.52 -20.44
N LEU A 193 -9.87 -1.18 -19.75
CA LEU A 193 -10.74 -2.18 -20.36
C LEU A 193 -11.58 -1.59 -21.50
N SER A 194 -12.19 -0.42 -21.28
CA SER A 194 -12.98 0.28 -22.29
C SER A 194 -12.13 0.70 -23.49
N ALA A 195 -10.89 1.16 -23.26
CA ALA A 195 -9.96 1.49 -24.34
C ALA A 195 -9.56 0.25 -25.16
N GLY A 196 -9.25 -0.88 -24.51
CA GLY A 196 -8.96 -2.14 -25.18
C GLY A 196 -10.17 -2.68 -25.97
N MET A 197 -11.40 -2.46 -25.49
CA MET A 197 -12.63 -2.80 -26.23
C MET A 197 -12.78 -1.96 -27.49
N ALA A 198 -12.51 -0.65 -27.41
CA ALA A 198 -12.55 0.25 -28.57
C ALA A 198 -11.48 -0.10 -29.62
N ALA A 199 -10.32 -0.58 -29.18
CA ALA A 199 -9.23 -1.05 -30.04
C ALA A 199 -9.43 -2.49 -30.57
N GLY A 200 -10.49 -3.19 -30.15
CA GLY A 200 -10.75 -4.58 -30.54
C GLY A 200 -9.79 -5.60 -29.92
N GLN A 201 -9.04 -5.22 -28.88
CA GLN A 201 -8.12 -6.09 -28.14
C GLN A 201 -8.83 -6.85 -27.00
N ILE A 202 -9.94 -6.29 -26.49
CA ILE A 202 -10.75 -6.85 -25.40
C ILE A 202 -12.16 -7.10 -25.93
N ARG A 203 -12.76 -8.24 -25.57
CA ARG A 203 -14.15 -8.56 -25.92
C ARG A 203 -15.11 -7.54 -25.33
N GLN A 204 -16.23 -7.31 -26.02
CA GLN A 204 -17.27 -6.40 -25.52
C GLN A 204 -17.88 -6.93 -24.22
N ALA A 205 -17.97 -6.05 -23.21
CA ALA A 205 -18.57 -6.32 -21.90
C ALA A 205 -18.93 -4.98 -21.22
N GLU A 206 -19.52 -5.05 -20.03
CA GLU A 206 -19.66 -3.88 -19.16
C GLU A 206 -18.32 -3.64 -18.42
N PRO A 207 -17.60 -2.53 -18.69
CA PRO A 207 -16.23 -2.34 -18.21
C PRO A 207 -16.09 -2.32 -16.69
N ALA A 208 -17.02 -1.71 -15.95
CA ALA A 208 -16.92 -1.59 -14.50
C ALA A 208 -17.06 -2.96 -13.81
N ARG A 209 -17.99 -3.80 -14.27
CA ARG A 209 -18.15 -5.18 -13.80
C ARG A 209 -16.93 -6.03 -14.09
N LEU A 210 -16.35 -5.91 -15.29
CA LEU A 210 -15.16 -6.67 -15.64
C LEU A 210 -13.94 -6.22 -14.81
N ALA A 211 -13.82 -4.91 -14.56
CA ALA A 211 -12.81 -4.36 -13.65
C ALA A 211 -12.96 -4.90 -12.22
N MET A 212 -14.19 -4.96 -11.71
CA MET A 212 -14.48 -5.52 -10.38
C MET A 212 -14.10 -7.00 -10.30
N PHE A 213 -14.37 -7.80 -11.34
CA PHE A 213 -13.96 -9.21 -11.37
C PHE A 213 -12.44 -9.37 -11.32
N ILE A 214 -11.71 -8.58 -12.12
CA ILE A 214 -10.25 -8.58 -12.14
C ILE A 214 -9.70 -8.17 -10.78
N TYR A 215 -10.18 -7.06 -10.22
CA TYR A 215 -9.72 -6.57 -8.92
C TYR A 215 -9.98 -7.60 -7.82
N ASN A 216 -11.19 -8.17 -7.74
CA ASN A 216 -11.51 -9.16 -6.71
C ASN A 216 -10.66 -10.42 -6.85
N LEU A 217 -10.44 -10.90 -8.07
CA LEU A 217 -9.55 -12.04 -8.30
C LEU A 217 -8.15 -11.76 -7.77
N VAL A 218 -7.56 -10.62 -8.15
CA VAL A 218 -6.21 -10.25 -7.71
C VAL A 218 -6.17 -10.06 -6.20
N ALA A 219 -7.04 -9.22 -5.63
CA ALA A 219 -7.04 -8.88 -4.21
C ALA A 219 -7.24 -10.10 -3.31
N THR A 220 -8.16 -11.01 -3.65
CA THR A 220 -8.44 -12.21 -2.85
C THR A 220 -7.35 -13.28 -2.98
N THR A 221 -6.75 -13.43 -4.16
CA THR A 221 -5.62 -14.35 -4.35
C THR A 221 -4.39 -13.84 -3.59
N MET A 222 -4.08 -12.54 -3.71
CA MET A 222 -3.00 -11.91 -2.96
C MET A 222 -3.19 -12.00 -1.44
N HIS A 223 -4.42 -11.85 -0.96
CA HIS A 223 -4.75 -12.06 0.45
C HIS A 223 -4.37 -13.45 0.96
N THR A 224 -4.77 -14.47 0.21
CA THR A 224 -4.51 -15.87 0.59
C THR A 224 -3.01 -16.14 0.67
N GLU A 225 -2.24 -15.59 -0.27
CA GLU A 225 -0.79 -15.77 -0.34
C GLU A 225 -0.05 -15.02 0.76
N LEU A 226 -0.47 -13.79 1.07
CA LEU A 226 0.09 -13.00 2.19
C LEU A 226 -0.15 -13.69 3.54
N ILE A 227 -1.34 -14.24 3.78
CA ILE A 227 -1.63 -14.98 5.02
C ILE A 227 -0.84 -16.29 5.08
N THR A 228 -0.76 -17.02 3.96
CA THR A 228 -0.05 -18.30 3.90
C THR A 228 1.44 -18.09 4.19
N HIS A 229 2.02 -16.99 3.70
CA HIS A 229 3.39 -16.62 4.03
C HIS A 229 3.59 -16.40 5.53
N ASP A 230 2.74 -15.56 6.16
CA ASP A 230 2.82 -15.28 7.60
C ASP A 230 2.73 -16.56 8.44
N ALA A 231 1.87 -17.51 8.02
CA ALA A 231 1.69 -18.78 8.71
C ALA A 231 2.88 -19.75 8.55
N LEU A 232 3.57 -19.70 7.40
CA LEU A 232 4.68 -20.60 7.08
C LEU A 232 6.06 -20.08 7.53
N GLY A 233 6.17 -18.81 7.93
CA GLY A 233 7.43 -18.21 8.39
C GLY A 233 8.57 -18.31 7.37
N SER A 234 8.24 -18.25 6.07
CA SER A 234 9.22 -18.40 4.99
C SER A 234 10.17 -17.19 4.90
N PRO A 235 11.39 -17.34 4.34
CA PRO A 235 12.27 -16.22 4.08
C PRO A 235 11.64 -15.22 3.12
N SER A 236 11.78 -13.93 3.42
CA SER A 236 11.24 -12.80 2.65
C SER A 236 11.54 -12.84 1.16
N SER A 237 12.79 -13.12 0.76
CA SER A 237 13.19 -13.18 -0.65
C SER A 237 12.41 -14.23 -1.45
N SER A 238 12.06 -15.36 -0.82
CA SER A 238 11.27 -16.41 -1.45
C SER A 238 9.78 -16.04 -1.58
N ALA A 239 9.31 -15.12 -0.73
CA ALA A 239 7.97 -14.57 -0.77
C ALA A 239 7.82 -13.59 -1.93
N ASP A 240 8.81 -12.73 -2.14
CA ASP A 240 8.84 -11.75 -3.22
C ASP A 240 8.80 -12.44 -4.58
N GLU A 241 9.68 -13.42 -4.80
CA GLU A 241 9.67 -14.22 -6.03
C GLU A 241 8.36 -14.98 -6.26
N ARG A 242 7.70 -15.43 -5.18
CA ARG A 242 6.39 -16.09 -5.28
C ARG A 242 5.30 -15.08 -5.67
N ARG A 243 5.30 -13.89 -5.06
CA ARG A 243 4.35 -12.81 -5.37
C ARG A 243 4.50 -12.35 -6.82
N ASP A 244 5.73 -12.19 -7.30
CA ASP A 244 5.99 -11.80 -8.69
C ASP A 244 5.47 -12.84 -9.68
N ARG A 245 5.81 -14.12 -9.47
CA ARG A 245 5.29 -15.21 -10.31
C ARG A 245 3.77 -15.26 -10.32
N LEU A 246 3.15 -15.11 -9.16
CA LEU A 246 1.70 -15.11 -9.05
C LEU A 246 1.06 -13.92 -9.76
N ALA A 247 1.67 -12.72 -9.68
CA ALA A 247 1.19 -11.55 -10.40
C ALA A 247 1.21 -11.77 -11.93
N ASP A 248 2.26 -12.42 -12.44
CA ASP A 248 2.35 -12.81 -13.85
C ASP A 248 1.28 -13.86 -14.24
N GLU A 249 1.04 -14.87 -13.40
CA GLU A 249 -0.01 -15.88 -13.61
C GLU A 249 -1.42 -15.27 -13.60
N LEU A 250 -1.68 -14.37 -12.64
CA LEU A 250 -2.94 -13.63 -12.54
C LEU A 250 -3.17 -12.74 -13.77
N TRP A 251 -2.12 -12.07 -14.25
CA TRP A 251 -2.18 -11.31 -15.50
C TRP A 251 -2.54 -12.22 -16.68
N GLU A 252 -1.84 -13.33 -16.86
CA GLU A 252 -2.09 -14.24 -17.99
C GLU A 252 -3.51 -14.83 -17.95
N PHE A 253 -4.02 -15.14 -16.75
CA PHE A 253 -5.42 -15.53 -16.56
C PHE A 253 -6.38 -14.41 -17.00
N CYS A 254 -6.17 -13.18 -16.51
CA CYS A 254 -7.01 -12.04 -16.86
C CYS A 254 -6.98 -11.76 -18.35
N ARG A 255 -5.80 -11.74 -18.97
CA ARG A 255 -5.60 -11.50 -20.40
C ARG A 255 -6.36 -12.50 -21.26
N ARG A 256 -6.34 -13.79 -20.91
CA ARG A 256 -7.10 -14.83 -21.62
C ARG A 256 -8.61 -14.70 -21.42
N ALA A 257 -9.06 -14.33 -20.22
CA ALA A 257 -10.47 -14.18 -19.90
C ALA A 257 -11.13 -12.95 -20.56
N THR A 258 -10.32 -11.98 -20.98
CA THR A 258 -10.78 -10.70 -21.57
C THR A 258 -10.49 -10.55 -23.06
N ALA A 259 -9.68 -11.42 -23.68
CA ALA A 259 -9.38 -11.37 -25.10
C ALA A 259 -10.65 -11.37 -25.99
N ALA A 260 -10.58 -10.64 -27.11
CA ALA A 260 -11.63 -10.49 -28.12
C ALA A 260 -11.94 -11.77 -28.91
#